data_AF-A0A970TXC3-F1
#
_entry.id   AF-A0A970TXC3-F1
#
_cell.length_a   1.000
_cell.length_b   1.000
_cell.length_c   1.000
_cell.angle_alpha   90.00
_cell.angle_beta   90.00
_cell.angle_gamma   90.00
#
_symmetry.space_group_name_H-M   'P 1'
#
loop_
_entity.id
_entity.type
_entity.pdbx_description
1 polymer ?
#
loop_
_entity_poly.entity_id
_entity_poly.type
_entity_poly.pdbx_seq_one_letter_code
_entity_poly.pdbx_strand_id
1 'polypeptide(L)'
;FNAYGRSVQEHLRARGWLDKAYVYPYDEPTEADYPRVLKGFHQLRAAMPDMALMLTEQVEPGLIGGPNLWCPLISFYNHEKAEERRKEGEHFWWYICTGPKQPYPGLFIDHPGTDLRVWLWMTWKYHIEGILIWQSNLWTTAKAYPDHPQNPYEDPMSWMSDGNTKPGDKRPWGNGDGRFLYPPESAADARPTAPILEGPVESIRWEMLRDGVEDYEYFVILKQAIHDHEAALSESEKAAYIELTEVPRRIVRDRRNYTKDPALLERQRSRIAKTIEKLMQQN
;
A
#
# COMPACT_ATOMS: atom_id res chain seq x y z
N PHE A 1 -17.29 -16.85 -20.89
CA PHE A 1 -16.72 -15.89 -19.93
C PHE A 1 -17.79 -15.21 -19.09
N ASN A 2 -18.75 -14.47 -19.67
CA ASN A 2 -19.75 -13.71 -18.90
C ASN A 2 -20.51 -14.52 -17.83
N ALA A 3 -20.96 -15.75 -18.16
CA ALA A 3 -21.62 -16.61 -17.17
C ALA A 3 -20.71 -16.96 -15.97
N TYR A 4 -19.42 -17.22 -16.23
CA TYR A 4 -18.43 -17.48 -15.18
C TYR A 4 -18.21 -16.24 -14.30
N GLY A 5 -17.97 -15.07 -14.92
CA GLY A 5 -17.74 -13.84 -14.17
C GLY A 5 -18.92 -13.46 -13.28
N ARG A 6 -20.15 -13.59 -13.79
CA ARG A 6 -21.37 -13.38 -12.99
C ARG A 6 -21.44 -14.36 -11.83
N SER A 7 -21.16 -15.65 -12.09
CA SER A 7 -21.18 -16.66 -11.03
C SER A 7 -20.17 -16.37 -9.92
N VAL A 8 -18.97 -15.88 -10.25
CA VAL A 8 -17.96 -15.46 -9.27
C VAL A 8 -18.46 -14.27 -8.46
N GLN A 9 -18.97 -13.23 -9.13
CA GLN A 9 -19.50 -12.05 -8.46
C GLN A 9 -20.65 -12.39 -7.50
N GLU A 10 -21.64 -13.16 -7.95
CA GLU A 10 -22.77 -13.56 -7.11
C GLU A 10 -22.35 -14.45 -5.96
N HIS A 11 -21.35 -15.31 -6.15
CA HIS A 11 -20.77 -16.08 -5.06
C HIS A 11 -20.16 -15.17 -3.98
N LEU A 12 -19.35 -14.19 -4.40
CA LEU A 12 -18.72 -13.24 -3.47
C LEU A 12 -19.78 -12.37 -2.77
N ARG A 13 -20.82 -11.94 -3.48
CA ARG A 13 -21.96 -11.23 -2.91
C ARG A 13 -22.69 -12.06 -1.85
N ALA A 14 -23.03 -13.30 -2.16
CA ALA A 14 -23.72 -14.20 -1.24
C ALA A 14 -22.91 -14.49 0.04
N ARG A 15 -21.58 -14.38 -0.04
CA ARG A 15 -20.67 -14.52 1.10
C ARG A 15 -20.41 -13.22 1.87
N GLY A 16 -20.87 -12.07 1.37
CA GLY A 16 -20.52 -10.75 1.92
C GLY A 16 -19.05 -10.37 1.71
N TRP A 17 -18.42 -10.90 0.65
CA TRP A 17 -17.01 -10.67 0.32
C TRP A 17 -16.81 -9.75 -0.89
N LEU A 18 -17.88 -9.37 -1.59
CA LEU A 18 -17.79 -8.58 -2.81
C LEU A 18 -17.04 -7.26 -2.59
N ASP A 19 -17.35 -6.53 -1.52
CA ASP A 19 -16.74 -5.24 -1.20
C ASP A 19 -15.26 -5.35 -0.76
N LYS A 20 -14.76 -6.57 -0.55
CA LYS A 20 -13.37 -6.86 -0.17
C LYS A 20 -12.57 -7.46 -1.33
N ALA A 21 -13.24 -7.79 -2.43
CA ALA A 21 -12.64 -8.47 -3.57
C ALA A 21 -12.32 -7.48 -4.69
N TYR A 22 -11.25 -7.77 -5.41
CA TYR A 22 -10.91 -7.07 -6.63
C TYR A 22 -10.30 -8.03 -7.64
N VAL A 23 -10.35 -7.65 -8.91
CA VAL A 23 -9.69 -8.36 -10.00
C VAL A 23 -8.56 -7.49 -10.53
N TYR A 24 -7.38 -8.08 -10.64
CA TYR A 24 -6.17 -7.44 -11.10
C TYR A 24 -5.64 -8.17 -12.36
N PRO A 25 -6.12 -7.81 -13.56
CA PRO A 25 -5.97 -8.65 -14.75
C PRO A 25 -4.66 -8.39 -15.53
N TYR A 26 -3.96 -7.30 -15.25
CA TYR A 26 -2.75 -6.89 -15.96
C TYR A 26 -1.87 -6.06 -15.03
N ASP A 27 -0.55 -6.21 -15.15
CA ASP A 27 0.46 -5.53 -14.32
C ASP A 27 1.25 -4.54 -15.19
N GLU A 28 1.31 -3.27 -14.78
CA GLU A 28 2.13 -2.18 -15.34
C GLU A 28 2.18 -2.16 -16.89
N PRO A 29 1.03 -1.93 -17.57
CA PRO A 29 0.99 -1.92 -19.03
C PRO A 29 1.79 -0.77 -19.64
N THR A 30 2.34 -0.98 -20.84
CA THR A 30 2.86 0.13 -21.64
C THR A 30 1.75 0.77 -22.46
N GLU A 31 1.96 1.98 -22.99
CA GLU A 31 0.98 2.66 -23.86
C GLU A 31 0.54 1.78 -25.06
N ALA A 32 1.44 0.95 -25.59
CA ALA A 32 1.14 0.01 -26.67
C ALA A 32 0.14 -1.08 -26.24
N ASP A 33 0.08 -1.41 -24.95
CA ASP A 33 -0.82 -2.42 -24.38
C ASP A 33 -2.22 -1.85 -24.10
N TYR A 34 -2.37 -0.53 -23.94
CA TYR A 34 -3.62 0.10 -23.48
C TYR A 34 -4.86 -0.33 -24.27
N PRO A 35 -4.86 -0.40 -25.62
CA PRO A 35 -6.04 -0.84 -26.36
C PRO A 35 -6.48 -2.27 -26.00
N ARG A 36 -5.51 -3.17 -25.77
CA ARG A 36 -5.78 -4.55 -25.37
C ARG A 36 -6.26 -4.63 -23.92
N VAL A 37 -5.60 -3.89 -23.03
CA VAL A 37 -5.93 -3.83 -21.60
C VAL A 37 -7.33 -3.28 -21.40
N LEU A 38 -7.66 -2.14 -22.02
CA LEU A 38 -8.98 -1.52 -21.96
C LEU A 38 -10.08 -2.45 -22.47
N LYS A 39 -9.83 -3.17 -23.58
CA LYS A 39 -10.75 -4.21 -24.07
C LYS A 39 -10.99 -5.31 -23.02
N GLY A 40 -9.96 -5.74 -22.30
CA GLY A 40 -10.06 -6.70 -21.21
C GLY A 40 -10.92 -6.18 -20.05
N PHE A 41 -10.71 -4.93 -19.63
CA PHE A 41 -11.55 -4.29 -18.61
C PHE A 41 -13.02 -4.17 -19.04
N HIS A 42 -13.31 -3.83 -20.30
CA HIS A 42 -14.69 -3.81 -20.80
C HIS A 42 -15.35 -5.20 -20.75
N GLN A 43 -14.60 -6.26 -21.06
CA GLN A 43 -15.09 -7.64 -20.95
C GLN A 43 -15.35 -8.04 -19.48
N LEU A 44 -14.45 -7.65 -18.57
CA LEU A 44 -14.62 -7.86 -17.13
C LEU A 44 -15.85 -7.12 -16.61
N ARG A 45 -15.98 -5.83 -16.91
CA ARG A 45 -17.13 -5.01 -16.50
C ARG A 45 -18.47 -5.57 -17.01
N ALA A 46 -18.51 -6.12 -18.23
CA ALA A 46 -19.69 -6.79 -18.76
C ALA A 46 -20.02 -8.12 -18.06
N ALA A 47 -19.02 -8.79 -17.49
CA ALA A 47 -19.16 -10.07 -16.82
C ALA A 47 -19.40 -9.93 -15.30
N MET A 48 -18.83 -8.91 -14.67
CA MET A 48 -18.83 -8.67 -13.23
C MET A 48 -18.86 -7.15 -12.97
N PRO A 49 -20.03 -6.51 -13.19
CA PRO A 49 -20.18 -5.05 -13.18
C PRO A 49 -19.98 -4.39 -11.81
N ASP A 50 -20.13 -5.14 -10.72
CA ASP A 50 -20.08 -4.63 -9.35
C ASP A 50 -18.74 -4.93 -8.67
N MET A 51 -17.78 -5.50 -9.40
CA MET A 51 -16.45 -5.85 -8.91
C MET A 51 -15.49 -4.65 -8.99
N ALA A 52 -14.61 -4.52 -8.00
CA ALA A 52 -13.45 -3.65 -8.14
C ALA A 52 -12.46 -4.25 -9.16
N LEU A 53 -12.11 -3.47 -10.18
CA LEU A 53 -11.19 -3.84 -11.26
C LEU A 53 -9.95 -2.95 -11.12
N MET A 54 -8.88 -3.54 -10.62
CA MET A 54 -7.63 -2.89 -10.26
C MET A 54 -6.66 -2.83 -11.44
N LEU A 55 -5.88 -1.75 -11.54
CA LEU A 55 -4.70 -1.67 -12.41
C LEU A 55 -3.55 -0.93 -11.73
N THR A 56 -2.34 -1.48 -11.80
CA THR A 56 -1.09 -0.77 -11.45
C THR A 56 -0.69 0.17 -12.59
N GLU A 57 -1.28 1.36 -12.59
CA GLU A 57 -1.03 2.40 -13.59
C GLU A 57 -1.55 3.74 -13.04
N GLN A 58 -0.99 4.86 -13.49
CA GLN A 58 -1.61 6.17 -13.23
C GLN A 58 -2.80 6.44 -14.16
N VAL A 59 -3.54 7.51 -13.88
CA VAL A 59 -4.65 7.93 -14.73
C VAL A 59 -4.11 8.38 -16.10
N GLU A 60 -4.32 7.51 -17.09
CA GLU A 60 -3.95 7.75 -18.48
C GLU A 60 -5.20 7.81 -19.38
N PRO A 61 -5.28 8.77 -20.33
CA PRO A 61 -6.44 8.91 -21.21
C PRO A 61 -6.83 7.64 -21.96
N GLY A 62 -5.84 6.83 -22.37
CA GLY A 62 -6.06 5.57 -23.10
C GLY A 62 -6.64 4.43 -22.26
N LEU A 63 -6.77 4.62 -20.94
CA LEU A 63 -7.29 3.62 -20.00
C LEU A 63 -8.57 4.08 -19.29
N ILE A 64 -9.01 5.33 -19.49
CA ILE A 64 -10.26 5.84 -18.92
C ILE A 64 -11.45 4.98 -19.41
N GLY A 65 -12.32 4.57 -18.47
CA GLY A 65 -13.40 3.62 -18.69
C GLY A 65 -13.02 2.15 -18.45
N GLY A 66 -11.74 1.87 -18.21
CA GLY A 66 -11.21 0.55 -17.89
C GLY A 66 -11.30 0.22 -16.39
N PRO A 67 -10.21 0.41 -15.61
CA PRO A 67 -10.22 0.17 -14.18
C PRO A 67 -11.15 1.14 -13.44
N ASN A 68 -11.65 0.72 -12.28
CA ASN A 68 -12.31 1.59 -11.30
C ASN A 68 -11.53 1.63 -9.96
N LEU A 69 -10.41 0.92 -9.88
CA LEU A 69 -9.44 0.99 -8.81
C LEU A 69 -8.03 1.20 -9.41
N TRP A 70 -7.50 2.41 -9.30
CA TRP A 70 -6.16 2.74 -9.80
C TRP A 70 -5.12 2.52 -8.72
N CYS A 71 -3.93 2.06 -9.10
CA CYS A 71 -2.82 1.86 -8.19
C CYS A 71 -1.50 2.37 -8.80
N PRO A 72 -1.34 3.69 -8.96
CA PRO A 72 -0.09 4.25 -9.46
C PRO A 72 1.08 4.08 -8.49
N LEU A 73 2.28 4.08 -9.06
CA LEU A 73 3.49 4.25 -8.28
C LEU A 73 3.50 5.65 -7.64
N ILE A 74 3.99 5.79 -6.40
CA ILE A 74 3.98 7.07 -5.68
C ILE A 74 4.58 8.25 -6.47
N SER A 75 5.59 8.00 -7.33
CA SER A 75 6.20 9.02 -8.19
C SER A 75 5.32 9.43 -9.37
N PHE A 76 4.47 8.55 -9.87
CA PHE A 76 3.56 8.82 -10.99
C PHE A 76 2.16 9.27 -10.55
N TYR A 77 1.83 9.19 -9.26
CA TYR A 77 0.57 9.69 -8.74
C TYR A 77 0.39 11.20 -9.03
N ASN A 78 -0.69 11.54 -9.74
CA ASN A 78 -1.13 12.92 -9.95
C ASN A 78 -2.43 13.14 -9.17
N HIS A 79 -2.37 14.01 -8.16
CA HIS A 79 -3.50 14.24 -7.24
C HIS A 79 -4.69 14.90 -7.94
N GLU A 80 -4.47 15.88 -8.81
CA GLU A 80 -5.55 16.59 -9.50
C GLU A 80 -6.33 15.66 -10.44
N LYS A 81 -5.61 14.87 -11.24
CA LYS A 81 -6.23 13.83 -12.09
C LYS A 81 -7.00 12.81 -11.24
N ALA A 82 -6.43 12.38 -10.12
CA ALA A 82 -7.11 11.43 -9.23
C ALA A 82 -8.41 12.02 -8.64
N GLU A 83 -8.41 13.29 -8.22
CA GLU A 83 -9.63 13.96 -7.75
C GLU A 83 -10.69 14.14 -8.84
N GLU A 84 -10.30 14.34 -10.10
CA GLU A 84 -11.25 14.31 -11.23
C GLU A 84 -11.89 12.94 -11.40
N ARG A 85 -11.10 11.87 -11.27
CA ARG A 85 -11.59 10.49 -11.37
C ARG A 85 -12.42 10.05 -10.17
N ARG A 86 -12.08 10.49 -8.95
CA ARG A 86 -12.89 10.24 -7.74
C ARG A 86 -14.32 10.75 -7.88
N LYS A 87 -14.52 11.88 -8.57
CA LYS A 87 -15.87 12.42 -8.88
C LYS A 87 -16.71 11.48 -9.75
N GLU A 88 -16.06 10.60 -10.52
CA GLU A 88 -16.70 9.56 -11.33
C GLU A 88 -16.87 8.22 -10.57
N GLY A 89 -16.55 8.20 -9.26
CA GLY A 89 -16.66 7.01 -8.42
C GLY A 89 -15.48 6.04 -8.54
N GLU A 90 -14.32 6.49 -9.06
CA GLU A 90 -13.12 5.67 -9.12
C GLU A 90 -12.28 5.79 -7.84
N HIS A 91 -11.71 4.67 -7.42
CA HIS A 91 -10.95 4.52 -6.17
C HIS A 91 -9.44 4.49 -6.45
N PHE A 92 -8.65 4.82 -5.43
CA PHE A 92 -7.21 4.95 -5.55
C PHE A 92 -6.47 4.23 -4.43
N TRP A 93 -5.64 3.28 -4.82
CA TRP A 93 -4.51 2.78 -4.06
C TRP A 93 -3.22 3.40 -4.61
N TRP A 94 -2.09 3.06 -4.03
CA TRP A 94 -0.78 3.31 -4.63
C TRP A 94 0.25 2.32 -4.11
N TYR A 95 1.43 2.32 -4.70
CA TYR A 95 2.50 1.45 -4.26
C TYR A 95 3.86 2.11 -4.30
N ILE A 96 4.80 1.45 -3.61
CA ILE A 96 6.24 1.63 -3.71
C ILE A 96 6.86 0.26 -4.01
N CYS A 97 7.97 0.25 -4.74
CA CYS A 97 8.68 -0.99 -5.08
C CYS A 97 10.19 -0.73 -5.10
N THR A 98 10.94 -1.45 -5.96
CA THR A 98 12.34 -1.17 -6.29
C THR A 98 12.62 0.28 -6.72
N GLY A 99 11.60 1.02 -7.14
CA GLY A 99 11.61 2.46 -7.32
C GLY A 99 10.28 3.09 -6.90
N PRO A 100 10.17 4.43 -6.85
CA PRO A 100 11.29 5.35 -6.83
C PRO A 100 12.10 5.21 -5.53
N LYS A 101 13.39 5.60 -5.57
CA LYS A 101 14.24 5.68 -4.36
C LYS A 101 14.14 7.08 -3.75
N GLN A 102 15.04 7.44 -2.83
CA GLN A 102 15.11 8.81 -2.29
C GLN A 102 15.04 9.85 -3.43
N PRO A 103 14.27 10.94 -3.28
CA PRO A 103 13.73 11.47 -2.02
C PRO A 103 12.32 10.96 -1.64
N TYR A 104 11.77 9.95 -2.31
CA TYR A 104 10.48 9.36 -1.91
C TYR A 104 10.63 8.45 -0.68
N PRO A 105 9.57 8.21 0.12
CA PRO A 105 9.61 7.17 1.13
C PRO A 105 9.83 5.81 0.44
N GLY A 106 10.70 4.99 1.01
CA GLY A 106 11.03 3.67 0.47
C GLY A 106 10.86 2.55 1.48
N LEU A 107 10.81 1.33 0.95
CA LEU A 107 10.69 0.10 1.74
C LEU A 107 12.05 -0.55 2.04
N PHE A 108 13.16 0.14 1.72
CA PHE A 108 14.50 -0.41 1.77
C PHE A 108 15.11 -0.37 3.18
N ILE A 109 16.00 -1.31 3.49
CA ILE A 109 16.68 -1.41 4.80
C ILE A 109 17.59 -0.22 5.07
N ASP A 110 18.20 0.31 4.01
CA ASP A 110 19.15 1.42 4.02
C ASP A 110 18.46 2.80 3.87
N HIS A 111 17.13 2.85 4.00
CA HIS A 111 16.36 4.08 4.11
C HIS A 111 16.05 4.44 5.57
N PRO A 112 15.62 5.69 5.86
CA PRO A 112 15.14 6.04 7.19
C PRO A 112 14.03 5.08 7.66
N GLY A 113 14.14 4.54 8.86
CA GLY A 113 13.15 3.58 9.38
C GLY A 113 11.71 4.14 9.43
N THR A 114 11.56 5.45 9.51
CA THR A 114 10.27 6.14 9.53
C THR A 114 9.58 6.23 8.16
N ASP A 115 10.25 5.88 7.06
CA ASP A 115 9.73 6.03 5.68
C ASP A 115 8.39 5.29 5.49
N LEU A 116 8.27 4.05 5.96
CA LEU A 116 7.02 3.28 5.81
C LEU A 116 5.89 3.85 6.67
N ARG A 117 6.20 4.30 7.89
CA ARG A 117 5.18 4.91 8.74
C ARG A 117 4.67 6.21 8.15
N VAL A 118 5.56 7.12 7.75
CA VAL A 118 5.16 8.42 7.17
C VAL A 118 4.47 8.24 5.82
N TRP A 119 4.76 7.18 5.06
CA TRP A 119 4.03 6.85 3.84
C TRP A 119 2.53 6.65 4.10
N LEU A 120 2.13 6.08 5.24
CA LEU A 120 0.70 5.93 5.58
C LEU A 120 0.06 7.26 6.01
N TRP A 121 0.83 8.17 6.61
CA TRP A 121 0.38 9.56 6.77
C TRP A 121 0.20 10.25 5.41
N MET A 122 1.09 10.00 4.44
CA MET A 122 0.87 10.49 3.08
C MET A 122 -0.39 9.85 2.46
N THR A 123 -0.63 8.57 2.72
CA THR A 123 -1.79 7.82 2.21
C THR A 123 -3.08 8.50 2.64
N TRP A 124 -3.19 8.88 3.92
CA TRP A 124 -4.29 9.69 4.43
C TRP A 124 -4.36 11.07 3.74
N LYS A 125 -3.25 11.82 3.72
CA LYS A 125 -3.18 13.18 3.14
C LYS A 125 -3.66 13.26 1.68
N TYR A 126 -3.39 12.23 0.88
CA TYR A 126 -3.69 12.21 -0.55
C TYR A 126 -4.98 11.46 -0.91
N HIS A 127 -5.81 11.16 0.10
CA HIS A 127 -7.08 10.42 -0.03
C HIS A 127 -6.90 9.07 -0.72
N ILE A 128 -5.83 8.37 -0.35
CA ILE A 128 -5.55 7.03 -0.83
C ILE A 128 -6.19 6.03 0.13
N GLU A 129 -6.86 5.02 -0.43
CA GLU A 129 -7.70 4.07 0.30
C GLU A 129 -7.00 2.72 0.54
N GLY A 130 -5.83 2.52 -0.09
CA GLY A 130 -5.07 1.30 0.07
C GLY A 130 -3.65 1.40 -0.46
N ILE A 131 -2.83 0.46 -0.01
CA ILE A 131 -1.44 0.34 -0.41
C ILE A 131 -1.18 -1.04 -1.02
N LEU A 132 -0.27 -1.10 -1.98
CA LEU A 132 0.27 -2.36 -2.48
C LEU A 132 1.77 -2.42 -2.19
N ILE A 133 2.20 -3.59 -1.74
CA ILE A 133 3.61 -4.00 -1.68
C ILE A 133 3.63 -5.36 -2.38
N TRP A 134 4.45 -5.47 -3.42
CA TRP A 134 4.42 -6.62 -4.34
C TRP A 134 4.78 -7.96 -3.67
N GLN A 135 5.56 -7.94 -2.59
CA GLN A 135 5.90 -9.11 -1.80
C GLN A 135 6.27 -8.73 -0.36
N SER A 136 6.03 -9.61 0.62
CA SER A 136 6.37 -9.35 2.03
C SER A 136 7.41 -10.31 2.60
N ASN A 137 7.60 -11.48 1.97
CA ASN A 137 8.43 -12.58 2.46
C ASN A 137 9.39 -13.13 1.37
N LEU A 138 9.98 -12.26 0.54
CA LEU A 138 10.99 -12.68 -0.43
C LEU A 138 12.27 -13.12 0.29
N TRP A 139 12.36 -14.38 0.71
CA TRP A 139 13.57 -14.89 1.38
C TRP A 139 14.69 -15.22 0.40
N THR A 140 14.33 -15.69 -0.80
CA THR A 140 15.31 -16.07 -1.83
C THR A 140 14.93 -15.57 -3.20
N THR A 141 15.91 -15.00 -3.93
CA THR A 141 15.81 -14.83 -5.38
C THR A 141 16.51 -16.00 -6.07
N ALA A 142 15.76 -17.05 -6.40
CA ALA A 142 16.29 -18.30 -6.97
C ALA A 142 17.12 -18.09 -8.25
N LYS A 143 16.77 -17.10 -9.10
CA LYS A 143 17.57 -16.81 -10.30
C LYS A 143 18.97 -16.28 -9.97
N ALA A 144 19.10 -15.44 -8.94
CA ALA A 144 20.39 -14.90 -8.51
C ALA A 144 21.24 -15.92 -7.73
N TYR A 145 20.57 -16.92 -7.16
CA TYR A 145 21.16 -17.98 -6.34
C TYR A 145 20.70 -19.35 -6.84
N PRO A 146 21.21 -19.82 -8.00
CA PRO A 146 20.71 -21.04 -8.63
C PRO A 146 21.13 -22.34 -7.90
N ASP A 147 22.25 -22.30 -7.18
CA ASP A 147 22.86 -23.50 -6.59
C ASP A 147 22.49 -23.72 -5.11
N HIS A 148 21.99 -22.68 -4.44
CA HIS A 148 21.58 -22.72 -3.04
C HIS A 148 20.61 -21.57 -2.76
N PRO A 149 19.74 -21.62 -1.73
CA PRO A 149 18.94 -20.46 -1.37
C PRO A 149 19.80 -19.28 -0.92
N GLN A 150 19.30 -18.06 -1.15
CA GLN A 150 19.88 -16.85 -0.58
C GLN A 150 19.65 -16.82 0.94
N ASN A 151 20.69 -16.53 1.71
CA ASN A 151 20.54 -16.17 3.12
C ASN A 151 20.19 -14.66 3.22
N PRO A 152 18.96 -14.29 3.60
CA PRO A 152 18.51 -12.89 3.63
C PRO A 152 19.16 -12.05 4.73
N TYR A 153 19.82 -12.69 5.71
CA TYR A 153 20.56 -12.02 6.78
C TYR A 153 21.97 -11.63 6.36
N GLU A 154 22.58 -12.38 5.44
CA GLU A 154 23.92 -12.12 4.91
C GLU A 154 23.90 -11.27 3.64
N ASP A 155 22.94 -11.55 2.74
CA ASP A 155 22.70 -10.74 1.55
C ASP A 155 21.28 -10.16 1.59
N PRO A 156 21.12 -8.90 2.05
CA PRO A 156 19.82 -8.25 2.12
C PRO A 156 19.29 -7.80 0.75
N MET A 157 20.08 -7.92 -0.33
CA MET A 157 19.69 -7.45 -1.64
C MET A 157 18.54 -8.28 -2.20
N SER A 158 17.50 -7.62 -2.65
CA SER A 158 16.53 -8.24 -3.53
C SER A 158 17.03 -8.12 -4.97
N TRP A 159 17.20 -9.27 -5.60
CA TRP A 159 17.70 -9.36 -6.96
C TRP A 159 16.53 -9.47 -7.93
N MET A 160 16.70 -8.87 -9.10
CA MET A 160 15.75 -8.94 -10.19
C MET A 160 15.49 -10.39 -10.61
N SER A 161 14.24 -10.71 -10.88
CA SER A 161 13.82 -12.03 -11.37
C SER A 161 12.71 -11.94 -12.41
N ASP A 162 12.94 -11.17 -13.46
CA ASP A 162 12.02 -11.03 -14.60
C ASP A 162 12.25 -12.12 -15.68
N GLY A 163 11.48 -12.09 -16.77
CA GLY A 163 11.63 -13.03 -17.88
C GLY A 163 13.00 -13.01 -18.59
N ASN A 164 13.74 -11.90 -18.48
CA ASN A 164 15.04 -11.68 -19.14
C ASN A 164 16.25 -11.99 -18.25
N THR A 165 16.02 -12.24 -16.97
CA THR A 165 17.05 -12.57 -15.98
C THR A 165 17.52 -14.01 -16.19
N LYS A 166 18.84 -14.20 -16.36
CA LYS A 166 19.47 -15.53 -16.49
C LYS A 166 19.87 -16.10 -15.11
N PRO A 167 19.97 -17.43 -14.95
CA PRO A 167 20.53 -18.02 -13.74
C PRO A 167 21.94 -17.47 -13.43
N GLY A 168 22.15 -17.05 -12.19
CA GLY A 168 23.38 -16.39 -11.71
C GLY A 168 23.43 -14.88 -11.93
N ASP A 169 22.48 -14.28 -12.68
CA ASP A 169 22.43 -12.83 -12.85
C ASP A 169 22.09 -12.15 -11.52
N LYS A 170 22.97 -11.24 -11.08
CA LYS A 170 22.76 -10.41 -9.87
C LYS A 170 22.55 -8.95 -10.27
N ARG A 171 21.31 -8.61 -10.64
CA ARG A 171 20.90 -7.23 -10.93
C ARG A 171 20.06 -6.67 -9.77
N PRO A 172 20.51 -5.61 -9.09
CA PRO A 172 19.91 -5.20 -7.82
C PRO A 172 18.60 -4.44 -8.03
N TRP A 173 17.55 -4.83 -7.30
CA TRP A 173 16.38 -3.99 -7.09
C TRP A 173 16.62 -3.03 -5.92
N GLY A 174 16.90 -3.59 -4.75
CA GLY A 174 17.32 -2.81 -3.58
C GLY A 174 17.36 -3.67 -2.31
N ASN A 175 18.02 -3.13 -1.28
CA ASN A 175 18.18 -3.82 -0.01
C ASN A 175 16.83 -3.94 0.70
N GLY A 176 16.34 -5.16 0.90
CA GLY A 176 15.09 -5.45 1.59
C GLY A 176 13.81 -5.24 0.79
N ASP A 177 13.90 -4.99 -0.53
CA ASP A 177 12.70 -4.89 -1.38
C ASP A 177 11.91 -6.19 -1.40
N GLY A 178 10.64 -6.13 -0.98
CA GLY A 178 9.82 -7.31 -0.80
C GLY A 178 10.18 -8.20 0.41
N ARG A 179 11.06 -7.74 1.32
CA ARG A 179 11.53 -8.49 2.51
C ARG A 179 11.15 -7.77 3.80
N PHE A 180 10.00 -8.10 4.37
CA PHE A 180 9.52 -7.52 5.63
C PHE A 180 9.52 -8.55 6.75
N LEU A 181 9.25 -9.80 6.38
CA LEU A 181 9.35 -10.97 7.24
C LEU A 181 10.55 -11.80 6.79
N TYR A 182 11.32 -12.29 7.75
CA TYR A 182 12.51 -13.10 7.55
C TYR A 182 12.24 -14.55 7.99
N PRO A 183 12.96 -15.54 7.45
CA PRO A 183 12.87 -16.90 7.97
C PRO A 183 13.38 -16.92 9.42
N PRO A 184 13.03 -17.92 10.24
CA PRO A 184 13.72 -18.13 11.51
C PRO A 184 15.24 -18.12 11.32
N GLU A 185 16.01 -17.60 12.29
CA GLU A 185 17.48 -17.56 12.18
C GLU A 185 18.06 -18.98 12.03
N SER A 186 17.44 -19.97 12.67
CA SER A 186 17.76 -21.40 12.53
C SER A 186 17.56 -21.94 11.10
N ALA A 187 16.81 -21.23 10.25
CA ALA A 187 16.54 -21.55 8.85
C ALA A 187 17.27 -20.63 7.87
N ALA A 188 18.11 -19.68 8.34
CA ALA A 188 18.67 -18.61 7.53
C ALA A 188 19.52 -19.10 6.35
N ASP A 189 20.27 -20.18 6.54
CA ASP A 189 21.11 -20.79 5.51
C ASP A 189 20.36 -21.80 4.61
N ALA A 190 19.07 -22.00 4.89
CA ALA A 190 18.19 -22.98 4.26
C ALA A 190 18.72 -24.43 4.27
N ARG A 191 19.51 -24.81 5.30
CA ARG A 191 20.01 -26.17 5.50
C ARG A 191 19.63 -26.73 6.88
N PRO A 192 18.35 -26.71 7.27
CA PRO A 192 17.97 -27.20 8.58
C PRO A 192 18.10 -28.73 8.64
N THR A 193 18.53 -29.26 9.79
CA THR A 193 18.65 -30.72 10.02
C THR A 193 17.31 -31.40 10.32
N ALA A 194 16.27 -30.62 10.62
CA ALA A 194 14.89 -31.05 10.86
C ALA A 194 13.91 -29.92 10.49
N PRO A 195 12.60 -30.18 10.33
CA PRO A 195 11.62 -29.12 10.11
C PRO A 195 11.66 -28.05 11.21
N ILE A 196 11.63 -26.78 10.80
CA ILE A 196 11.59 -25.65 11.72
C ILE A 196 10.14 -25.19 11.86
N LEU A 197 9.65 -25.17 13.10
CA LEU A 197 8.28 -24.78 13.45
C LEU A 197 8.20 -23.36 14.05
N GLU A 198 9.33 -22.67 14.12
CA GLU A 198 9.42 -21.28 14.55
C GLU A 198 8.73 -20.37 13.53
N GLY A 199 8.04 -19.34 14.02
CA GLY A 199 7.42 -18.32 13.17
C GLY A 199 8.46 -17.43 12.47
N PRO A 200 8.07 -16.68 11.44
CA PRO A 200 8.97 -15.74 10.78
C PRO A 200 9.44 -14.65 11.76
N VAL A 201 10.60 -14.08 11.47
CA VAL A 201 11.15 -12.94 12.22
C VAL A 201 10.66 -11.64 11.58
N GLU A 202 10.04 -10.78 12.38
CA GLU A 202 9.58 -9.45 11.95
C GLU A 202 10.74 -8.48 11.80
N SER A 203 10.63 -7.54 10.87
CA SER A 203 11.60 -6.45 10.72
C SER A 203 11.09 -5.16 11.35
N ILE A 204 12.00 -4.24 11.67
CA ILE A 204 11.63 -2.87 12.07
C ILE A 204 10.72 -2.22 11.02
N ARG A 205 10.93 -2.50 9.74
CA ARG A 205 10.10 -1.99 8.64
C ARG A 205 8.67 -2.54 8.68
N TRP A 206 8.49 -3.80 9.07
CA TRP A 206 7.17 -4.40 9.31
C TRP A 206 6.44 -3.67 10.44
N GLU A 207 7.13 -3.41 11.55
CA GLU A 207 6.55 -2.66 12.68
C GLU A 207 6.23 -1.21 12.32
N MET A 208 7.08 -0.54 11.53
CA MET A 208 6.80 0.83 11.07
C MET A 208 5.63 0.88 10.09
N LEU A 209 5.43 -0.17 9.29
CA LEU A 209 4.25 -0.32 8.45
C LEU A 209 2.99 -0.51 9.31
N ARG A 210 3.03 -1.40 10.31
CA ARG A 210 1.94 -1.61 11.29
C ARG A 210 1.57 -0.30 11.99
N ASP A 211 2.55 0.41 12.55
CA ASP A 211 2.36 1.71 13.19
C ASP A 211 1.71 2.73 12.24
N GLY A 212 2.11 2.74 10.97
CA GLY A 212 1.54 3.61 9.95
C GLY A 212 0.08 3.29 9.65
N VAL A 213 -0.27 2.01 9.58
CA VAL A 213 -1.66 1.55 9.40
C VAL A 213 -2.50 1.96 10.61
N GLU A 214 -1.99 1.77 11.83
CA GLU A 214 -2.68 2.22 13.04
C GLU A 214 -2.86 3.74 13.06
N ASP A 215 -1.85 4.51 12.64
CA ASP A 215 -1.96 5.97 12.54
C ASP A 215 -3.04 6.40 11.53
N TYR A 216 -3.19 5.69 10.40
CA TYR A 216 -4.28 5.91 9.44
C TYR A 216 -5.65 5.67 10.11
N GLU A 217 -5.81 4.55 10.82
CA GLU A 217 -7.04 4.23 11.54
C GLU A 217 -7.37 5.25 12.63
N TYR A 218 -6.37 5.86 13.27
CA TYR A 218 -6.60 6.95 14.23
C TYR A 218 -7.25 8.16 13.56
N PHE A 219 -6.89 8.49 12.32
CA PHE A 219 -7.58 9.53 11.58
C PHE A 219 -9.03 9.15 11.24
N VAL A 220 -9.27 7.90 10.84
CA VAL A 220 -10.62 7.36 10.58
C VAL A 220 -11.50 7.47 11.84
N ILE A 221 -11.00 6.96 12.97
CA ILE A 221 -11.70 6.97 14.26
C ILE A 221 -11.98 8.40 14.70
N LEU A 222 -11.01 9.31 14.60
CA LEU A 222 -11.23 10.72 14.95
C LEU A 222 -12.31 11.35 14.06
N LYS A 223 -12.26 11.14 12.75
CA LYS A 223 -13.25 11.67 11.80
C LYS A 223 -14.65 11.17 12.14
N GLN A 224 -14.80 9.88 12.46
CA GLN A 224 -16.06 9.29 12.87
C GLN A 224 -16.54 9.84 14.23
N ALA A 225 -15.65 9.94 15.22
CA ALA A 225 -15.98 10.44 16.54
C ALA A 225 -16.47 11.91 16.50
N ILE A 226 -15.87 12.75 15.65
CA ILE A 226 -16.32 14.13 15.43
C ILE A 226 -17.74 14.15 14.85
N HIS A 227 -18.00 13.31 13.84
CA HIS A 227 -19.32 13.20 13.23
C HIS A 227 -20.38 12.77 14.24
N ASP A 228 -20.11 11.73 15.03
CA ASP A 228 -21.08 11.17 15.97
C ASP A 228 -21.42 12.12 17.13
N HIS A 229 -20.51 13.03 17.47
CA HIS A 229 -20.69 14.01 18.56
C HIS A 229 -20.91 15.44 18.04
N GLU A 230 -21.13 15.64 16.74
CA GLU A 230 -21.15 16.96 16.10
C GLU A 230 -22.11 17.94 16.79
N ALA A 231 -23.29 17.47 17.21
CA ALA A 231 -24.31 18.28 17.87
C ALA A 231 -23.89 18.81 19.26
N ALA A 232 -22.96 18.13 19.94
CA ALA A 232 -22.45 18.50 21.25
C ALA A 232 -21.23 19.44 21.21
N LEU A 233 -20.62 19.60 20.04
CA LEU A 233 -19.41 20.39 19.86
C LEU A 233 -19.72 21.84 19.57
N SER A 234 -18.99 22.75 20.23
CA SER A 234 -18.96 24.15 19.81
C SER A 234 -18.30 24.30 18.44
N GLU A 235 -18.62 25.37 17.70
CA GLU A 235 -18.01 25.65 16.39
C GLU A 235 -16.47 25.75 16.46
N SER A 236 -15.92 26.27 17.57
CA SER A 236 -14.48 26.30 17.79
C SER A 236 -13.87 24.92 18.01
N GLU A 237 -14.57 24.01 18.69
CA GLU A 237 -14.10 22.63 18.89
C GLU A 237 -14.14 21.85 17.58
N LYS A 238 -15.24 21.98 16.81
CA LYS A 238 -15.35 21.38 15.48
C LYS A 238 -14.19 21.80 14.58
N ALA A 239 -13.94 23.11 14.47
CA ALA A 239 -12.83 23.63 13.66
C ALA A 239 -11.47 23.06 14.10
N ALA A 240 -11.20 23.04 15.40
CA ALA A 240 -9.94 22.51 15.94
C ALA A 240 -9.78 20.99 15.72
N TYR A 241 -10.87 20.23 15.79
CA TYR A 241 -10.83 18.77 15.61
C TYR A 241 -10.76 18.37 14.14
N ILE A 242 -11.44 19.10 13.25
CA ILE A 242 -11.29 18.95 11.80
C ILE A 242 -9.85 19.27 11.38
N GLU A 243 -9.20 20.28 11.95
CA GLU A 243 -7.78 20.55 11.68
C GLU A 243 -6.89 19.36 12.11
N LEU A 244 -7.24 18.67 13.20
CA LEU A 244 -6.50 17.47 13.64
C LEU A 244 -6.66 16.27 12.70
N THR A 245 -7.72 16.22 11.89
CA THR A 245 -7.86 15.19 10.86
C THR A 245 -6.97 15.45 9.64
N GLU A 246 -6.32 16.61 9.54
CA GLU A 246 -5.40 16.92 8.45
C GLU A 246 -3.95 16.58 8.80
N VAL A 247 -3.17 16.14 7.81
CA VAL A 247 -1.72 15.91 8.01
C VAL A 247 -0.96 17.22 7.99
N PRO A 248 -0.29 17.61 9.09
CA PRO A 248 0.45 18.87 9.15
C PRO A 248 1.56 18.93 8.11
N ARG A 249 1.76 20.10 7.48
CA ARG A 249 2.83 20.32 6.48
C ARG A 249 4.24 20.04 7.00
N ARG A 250 4.46 20.16 8.32
CA ARG A 250 5.73 19.80 8.99
C ARG A 250 6.01 18.29 9.01
N ILE A 251 4.97 17.46 8.86
CA ILE A 251 5.10 15.99 8.75
C ILE A 251 5.19 15.60 7.29
N VAL A 252 4.22 16.01 6.48
CA VAL A 252 4.21 15.76 5.03
C VAL A 252 3.91 17.06 4.30
N ARG A 253 4.93 17.63 3.65
CA ARG A 253 4.75 18.76 2.73
C ARG A 253 4.27 18.26 1.38
N ASP A 254 5.01 17.32 0.81
CA ASP A 254 4.73 16.67 -0.47
C ASP A 254 5.39 15.27 -0.51
N ARG A 255 5.17 14.50 -1.58
CA ARG A 255 5.66 13.10 -1.70
C ARG A 255 7.18 12.95 -1.65
N ARG A 256 7.93 14.04 -1.83
CA ARG A 256 9.41 14.09 -1.79
C ARG A 256 9.95 14.82 -0.57
N ASN A 257 9.10 15.48 0.22
CA ASN A 257 9.52 16.34 1.33
C ASN A 257 8.62 16.08 2.54
N TYR A 258 9.18 15.32 3.47
CA TYR A 258 8.51 14.83 4.67
C TYR A 258 9.50 14.70 5.82
N THR A 259 8.97 14.57 7.03
CA THR A 259 9.78 14.40 8.24
C THR A 259 10.43 13.01 8.29
N LYS A 260 11.68 12.98 8.74
CA LYS A 260 12.36 11.75 9.17
C LYS A 260 12.41 11.65 10.71
N ASP A 261 12.01 12.70 11.41
CA ASP A 261 11.94 12.78 12.88
C ASP A 261 10.67 12.06 13.39
N PRO A 262 10.80 10.91 14.08
CA PRO A 262 9.67 10.16 14.63
C PRO A 262 8.91 10.94 15.70
N ALA A 263 9.56 11.88 16.41
CA ALA A 263 8.91 12.63 17.47
C ALA A 263 7.80 13.56 16.94
N LEU A 264 7.88 14.00 15.67
CA LEU A 264 6.83 14.78 15.03
C LEU A 264 5.57 13.96 14.74
N LEU A 265 5.72 12.67 14.40
CA LEU A 265 4.63 11.70 14.22
C LEU A 265 3.98 11.40 15.57
N GLU A 266 4.79 11.00 16.57
CA GLU A 266 4.32 10.65 17.91
C GLU A 266 3.53 11.77 18.58
N ARG A 267 4.04 13.01 18.52
CA ARG A 267 3.33 14.17 19.08
C ARG A 267 1.97 14.39 18.40
N GLN A 268 1.87 14.19 17.09
CA GLN A 268 0.62 14.39 16.37
C GLN A 268 -0.36 13.24 16.64
N ARG A 269 0.12 12.00 16.61
CA ARG A 269 -0.66 10.81 16.99
C ARG A 269 -1.24 10.95 18.40
N SER A 270 -0.42 11.38 19.37
CA SER A 270 -0.87 11.59 20.76
C SER A 270 -1.96 12.67 20.87
N ARG A 271 -1.91 13.73 20.06
CA ARG A 271 -2.98 14.75 20.01
C ARG A 271 -4.28 14.17 19.47
N ILE A 272 -4.20 13.39 18.38
CA ILE A 272 -5.37 12.70 17.80
C ILE A 272 -5.97 11.74 18.84
N ALA A 273 -5.15 10.89 19.46
CA ALA A 273 -5.56 9.93 20.48
C ALA A 273 -6.32 10.59 21.64
N LYS A 274 -5.75 11.66 22.22
CA LYS A 274 -6.37 12.38 23.35
C LYS A 274 -7.71 13.02 22.97
N THR A 275 -7.84 13.49 21.73
CA THR A 275 -9.12 14.04 21.24
C THR A 275 -10.15 12.94 21.07
N ILE A 276 -9.77 11.76 20.52
CA ILE A 276 -10.64 10.59 20.44
C ILE A 276 -11.12 10.20 21.85
N GLU A 277 -10.20 10.05 22.81
CA GLU A 277 -10.54 9.71 24.20
C GLU A 277 -11.53 10.73 24.81
N LYS A 278 -11.30 12.03 24.60
CA LYS A 278 -12.20 13.08 25.08
C LYS A 278 -13.61 12.92 24.49
N LEU A 279 -13.72 12.68 23.18
CA LEU A 279 -15.01 12.53 22.51
C LEU A 279 -15.73 11.26 22.99
N MET A 280 -15.01 10.14 23.13
CA MET A 280 -15.61 8.87 23.54
C MET A 280 -16.07 8.83 25.00
N GLN A 281 -15.44 9.62 25.88
CA GLN A 281 -15.82 9.74 27.30
C GLN A 281 -17.05 10.63 27.55
N GLN A 282 -17.58 11.30 26.53
CA GLN A 282 -18.81 12.10 26.63
C GLN A 282 -20.10 11.27 26.52
N ASN A 283 -19.98 9.94 26.50
CA ASN A 283 -21.08 8.96 26.56
C ASN A 283 -21.50 8.60 27.99
#